data_AF-A0A6A9UW85-F1
#
_entry.id   AF-A0A6A9UW85-F1
#
_cell.length_a   1.000
_cell.length_b   1.000
_cell.length_c   1.000
_cell.angle_alpha   90.00
_cell.angle_beta   90.00
_cell.angle_gamma   90.00
#
_symmetry.space_group_name_H-M   'P 1'
#
loop_
_entity.id
_entity.type
_entity.pdbx_description
1 polymer ?
#
loop_
_entity_poly.entity_id
_entity_poly.type
_entity_poly.pdbx_seq_one_letter_code
_entity_poly.pdbx_strand_id
1 'polypeptide(L)'
;MLRRSSWTALGELQTTVTVRTAETVGASAVCELRARDGLGLSAFTLTRDPAGRSGPTAVDLVGTATGPVLDALGPGRHDLSLVVQVGGRRRHLRVAVEEGTELPPSWNGLEVYATRHGNLSWHRSTEKPFTYRVVPSAVPVGLDSAVVDPAVVDVAARVVRQVLLTDVLGPCQPAHWFGGPRRVGFDRLLTGRDVLIGVTLDDDGWEVSAVGCGRPTATLLRNVLVNQARMVADAGQERHVLGRLPRDLPASAVAERVVATVGLLRDRIRRFLEAGEDPAAAGLVPAYWWDAKANFGDVLGPMLIDYITGRPAINVRSFPSHDPGLFTVGSVAAHLTRPGARIWGSGVIGTLPAKKLAELAEVPPAAITAVRGALTRQQLVEGLGWQVPEVYGDPALLLPRWYTPRPAPESAGKVVVVPHYMHKHLFDRFEADDVFVLDVQQGPEVVVDQIAAARAVISSSLHGLVVAQAYGVPSTWLRVGDVRLHGDRFKFEDYFTVVEREEVSELDLGVEDVADVDWVRVAAGARLPGSRFDADRLLDAFPHV
;
A
#
# COMPACT_ATOMS: atom_id res chain seq x y z
N MET A 1 -30.35 14.74 12.86
CA MET A 1 -30.01 13.44 13.45
C MET A 1 -29.06 12.72 12.50
N LEU A 2 -27.97 12.17 13.00
CA LEU A 2 -27.07 11.33 12.22
C LEU A 2 -27.84 10.10 11.74
N ARG A 3 -27.80 9.84 10.44
CA ARG A 3 -28.39 8.64 9.82
C ARG A 3 -27.33 7.59 9.54
N ARG A 4 -26.16 8.02 9.05
CA ARG A 4 -25.03 7.16 8.71
C ARG A 4 -23.74 7.96 8.76
N SER A 5 -22.67 7.35 9.26
CA SER A 5 -21.31 7.84 9.03
C SER A 5 -20.41 6.65 8.69
N SER A 6 -19.57 6.78 7.66
CA SER A 6 -18.72 5.69 7.19
C SER A 6 -17.47 6.20 6.49
N TRP A 7 -16.38 5.46 6.64
CA TRP A 7 -15.14 5.70 5.90
C TRP A 7 -15.29 5.33 4.42
N THR A 8 -14.82 6.20 3.53
CA THR A 8 -14.66 5.90 2.12
C THR A 8 -13.42 5.04 1.91
N ALA A 9 -13.29 4.43 0.72
CA ALA A 9 -12.13 3.62 0.36
C ALA A 9 -10.82 4.43 0.19
N LEU A 10 -10.92 5.78 0.25
CA LEU A 10 -9.80 6.72 0.27
C LEU A 10 -9.46 7.20 1.68
N GLY A 11 -10.20 6.74 2.70
CA GLY A 11 -9.98 7.21 4.05
C GLY A 11 -10.57 8.60 4.30
N GLU A 12 -11.72 8.88 3.72
CA GLU A 12 -12.46 10.12 3.99
C GLU A 12 -13.70 9.78 4.81
N LEU A 13 -14.16 10.68 5.66
CA LEU A 13 -15.30 10.40 6.52
C LEU A 13 -16.57 10.96 5.90
N GLN A 14 -17.36 10.08 5.28
CA GLN A 14 -18.66 10.43 4.72
C GLN A 14 -19.74 10.40 5.81
N THR A 15 -20.49 11.48 5.95
CA THR A 15 -21.52 11.64 6.98
C THR A 15 -22.84 12.09 6.36
N THR A 16 -23.90 11.35 6.67
CA THR A 16 -25.29 11.64 6.26
C THR A 16 -26.12 12.01 7.49
N VAL A 17 -26.70 13.21 7.47
CA VAL A 17 -27.53 13.75 8.55
C VAL A 17 -28.93 14.06 8.01
N THR A 18 -29.94 13.58 8.71
CA THR A 18 -31.34 13.97 8.49
C THR A 18 -31.65 15.25 9.26
N VAL A 19 -32.07 16.30 8.57
CA VAL A 19 -32.58 17.54 9.16
C VAL A 19 -34.10 17.52 9.09
N ARG A 20 -34.79 17.63 10.25
CA ARG A 20 -36.25 17.71 10.33
C ARG A 20 -36.67 19.10 10.82
N THR A 21 -37.60 19.73 10.10
CA THR A 21 -38.06 21.11 10.37
C THR A 21 -39.53 21.27 9.98
N ALA A 22 -40.22 22.24 10.57
CA ALA A 22 -41.57 22.63 10.15
C ALA A 22 -41.58 23.49 8.88
N GLU A 23 -40.44 24.11 8.55
CA GLU A 23 -40.24 25.00 7.40
C GLU A 23 -39.25 24.38 6.41
N THR A 24 -39.25 24.82 5.15
CA THR A 24 -38.36 24.30 4.10
C THR A 24 -36.88 24.49 4.48
N VAL A 25 -36.12 23.40 4.41
CA VAL A 25 -34.65 23.38 4.58
C VAL A 25 -33.96 23.65 3.25
N GLY A 26 -32.89 24.45 3.26
CA GLY A 26 -32.04 24.69 2.09
C GLY A 26 -31.37 23.41 1.57
N ALA A 27 -30.93 23.46 0.31
CA ALA A 27 -30.32 22.31 -0.39
C ALA A 27 -28.91 21.94 0.09
N SER A 28 -28.31 22.73 0.98
CA SER A 28 -26.97 22.51 1.53
C SER A 28 -26.85 22.99 2.97
N ALA A 29 -25.84 22.47 3.66
CA ALA A 29 -25.43 22.87 4.99
C ALA A 29 -23.91 22.96 5.09
N VAL A 30 -23.41 23.79 5.99
CA VAL A 30 -21.99 23.76 6.39
C VAL A 30 -21.89 22.96 7.67
N CYS A 31 -21.10 21.90 7.65
CA CYS A 31 -20.70 21.21 8.86
C CYS A 31 -19.49 21.90 9.47
N GLU A 32 -19.58 22.18 10.77
CA GLU A 32 -18.53 22.80 11.57
C GLU A 32 -18.10 21.82 12.65
N LEU A 33 -16.82 21.47 12.63
CA LEU A 33 -16.10 20.74 13.67
C LEU A 33 -15.38 21.77 14.54
N ARG A 34 -15.86 21.93 15.76
CA ARG A 34 -15.31 22.91 16.71
C ARG A 34 -14.53 22.19 17.79
N ALA A 35 -13.25 22.51 17.90
CA ALA A 35 -12.45 22.10 19.03
C ALA A 35 -13.09 22.63 20.33
N ARG A 36 -13.05 21.83 21.39
CA ARG A 36 -13.70 22.17 22.66
C ARG A 36 -13.11 23.42 23.32
N ASP A 37 -11.85 23.74 23.03
CA ASP A 37 -11.17 24.95 23.48
C ASP A 37 -11.58 26.23 22.71
N GLY A 38 -12.35 26.07 21.62
CA GLY A 38 -12.87 27.16 20.79
C GLY A 38 -11.87 27.76 19.80
N LEU A 39 -10.63 27.24 19.74
CA LEU A 39 -9.55 27.80 18.93
C LEU A 39 -9.40 27.10 17.57
N GLY A 40 -9.83 25.84 17.45
CA GLY A 40 -9.82 25.08 16.20
C GLY A 40 -11.21 24.98 15.55
N LEU A 41 -11.31 25.37 14.27
CA LEU A 41 -12.51 25.18 13.46
C LEU A 41 -12.13 24.56 12.12
N SER A 42 -12.71 23.40 11.82
CA SER A 42 -12.67 22.76 10.49
C SER A 42 -14.08 22.65 9.93
N ALA A 43 -14.24 22.78 8.62
CA ALA A 43 -15.56 22.77 8.00
C ALA A 43 -15.58 22.03 6.66
N PHE A 44 -16.73 21.41 6.36
CA PHE A 44 -17.00 20.77 5.08
C PHE A 44 -18.48 20.90 4.72
N THR A 45 -18.80 20.82 3.43
CA THR A 45 -20.17 21.04 2.93
C THR A 45 -20.94 19.73 2.89
N LEU A 46 -22.20 19.77 3.33
CA LEU A 46 -23.19 18.73 3.06
C LEU A 46 -24.18 19.25 2.03
N THR A 47 -24.55 18.41 1.08
CA THR A 47 -25.56 18.67 0.05
C THR A 47 -26.67 17.64 0.14
N ARG A 48 -27.80 17.91 -0.51
CA ARG A 48 -28.93 16.97 -0.55
C ARG A 48 -28.48 15.59 -1.05
N ASP A 49 -28.79 14.55 -0.27
CA ASP A 49 -28.53 13.16 -0.66
C ASP A 49 -29.50 12.75 -1.79
N PRO A 50 -28.99 12.44 -3.00
CA PRO A 50 -29.83 12.04 -4.13
C PRO A 50 -30.63 10.76 -3.89
N ALA A 51 -30.12 9.86 -3.04
CA ALA A 51 -30.74 8.60 -2.67
C ALA A 51 -31.43 8.65 -1.29
N GLY A 52 -31.40 9.81 -0.65
CA GLY A 52 -31.91 10.03 0.70
C GLY A 52 -33.37 10.47 0.76
N ARG A 53 -33.86 10.66 1.98
CA ARG A 53 -35.20 11.20 2.22
C ARG A 53 -35.26 12.63 1.69
N SER A 54 -36.32 12.92 0.94
CA SER A 54 -36.56 14.21 0.32
C SER A 54 -38.04 14.59 0.46
N GLY A 55 -38.38 15.25 1.57
CA GLY A 55 -39.70 15.83 1.83
C GLY A 55 -39.63 17.29 2.27
N PRO A 56 -40.76 18.00 2.37
CA PRO A 56 -40.80 19.42 2.75
C PRO A 56 -40.36 19.67 4.20
N THR A 57 -40.49 18.68 5.07
CA THR A 57 -40.22 18.76 6.52
C THR A 57 -39.07 17.87 6.99
N ALA A 58 -38.47 17.09 6.08
CA ALA A 58 -37.32 16.25 6.38
C ALA A 58 -36.43 16.08 5.14
N VAL A 59 -35.15 16.39 5.27
CA VAL A 59 -34.16 16.23 4.19
C VAL A 59 -32.92 15.53 4.70
N ASP A 60 -32.42 14.57 3.92
CA ASP A 60 -31.10 13.98 4.16
C ASP A 60 -30.04 14.81 3.44
N LEU A 61 -29.01 15.18 4.19
CA LEU A 61 -27.84 15.87 3.70
C LEU A 61 -26.62 14.96 3.86
N VAL A 62 -25.80 14.84 2.83
CA VAL A 62 -24.58 14.03 2.82
C VAL A 62 -23.39 14.90 2.46
N GLY A 63 -22.27 14.67 3.13
CA GLY A 63 -21.01 15.37 2.88
C GLY A 63 -19.83 14.52 3.33
N THR A 64 -18.66 14.86 2.81
CA THR A 64 -17.42 14.11 3.07
C THR A 64 -16.38 15.03 3.69
N ALA A 65 -15.87 14.65 4.86
CA ALA A 65 -14.67 15.24 5.41
C ALA A 65 -13.45 14.57 4.76
N THR A 66 -12.78 15.32 3.90
CA THR A 66 -11.61 14.88 3.12
C THR A 66 -10.34 14.91 3.97
N GLY A 67 -9.25 14.32 3.47
CA GLY A 67 -7.93 14.33 4.12
C GLY A 67 -7.55 15.68 4.74
N PRO A 68 -7.54 16.80 3.98
CA PRO A 68 -7.20 18.12 4.52
C PRO A 68 -8.07 18.58 5.71
N VAL A 69 -9.36 18.24 5.71
CA VAL A 69 -10.27 18.58 6.82
C VAL A 69 -9.95 17.74 8.05
N LEU A 70 -9.64 16.46 7.86
CA LEU A 70 -9.31 15.52 8.93
C LEU A 70 -7.92 15.78 9.51
N ASP A 71 -6.97 16.21 8.68
CA ASP A 71 -5.60 16.51 9.05
C ASP A 71 -5.48 17.83 9.82
N ALA A 72 -6.40 18.77 9.58
CA ALA A 72 -6.47 20.04 10.33
C ALA A 72 -7.02 19.87 11.76
N LEU A 73 -7.50 18.68 12.14
CA LEU A 73 -8.01 18.43 13.48
C LEU A 73 -6.85 18.21 14.45
N GLY A 74 -6.64 19.19 15.34
CA GLY A 74 -5.76 19.04 16.49
C GLY A 74 -6.22 17.92 17.44
N PRO A 75 -5.34 17.45 18.35
CA PRO A 75 -5.69 16.45 19.35
C PRO A 75 -6.84 16.92 20.26
N GLY A 76 -7.62 15.98 20.76
CA GLY A 76 -8.76 16.21 21.63
C GLY A 76 -10.11 16.17 20.91
N ARG A 77 -11.13 16.72 21.57
CA ARG A 77 -12.53 16.59 21.17
C ARG A 77 -12.98 17.73 20.25
N HIS A 78 -13.65 17.36 19.17
CA HIS A 78 -14.30 18.23 18.19
C HIS A 78 -15.80 17.95 18.17
N ASP A 79 -16.61 18.94 18.49
CA ASP A 79 -18.07 18.80 18.47
C ASP A 79 -18.61 19.13 17.08
N LEU A 80 -19.45 18.24 16.56
CA LEU A 80 -20.02 18.39 15.23
C LEU A 80 -21.33 19.19 15.29
N SER A 81 -21.37 20.25 14.48
CA SER A 81 -22.54 21.11 14.33
C SER A 81 -22.84 21.42 12.87
N LEU A 82 -24.07 21.82 12.59
CA LEU A 82 -24.54 22.17 11.26
C LEU A 82 -25.07 23.59 11.24
N VAL A 83 -24.63 24.35 10.23
CA VAL A 83 -25.23 25.63 9.86
C VAL A 83 -26.12 25.39 8.65
N VAL A 84 -27.43 25.50 8.85
CA VAL A 84 -28.47 25.28 7.82
C VAL A 84 -29.28 26.55 7.59
N GLN A 85 -29.80 26.72 6.39
CA GLN A 85 -30.79 27.75 6.07
C GLN A 85 -32.19 27.16 6.21
N VAL A 86 -33.03 27.73 7.07
CA VAL A 86 -34.43 27.32 7.31
C VAL A 86 -35.30 28.56 7.25
N GLY A 87 -36.29 28.58 6.34
CA GLY A 87 -37.20 29.74 6.18
C GLY A 87 -36.49 31.08 5.93
N GLY A 88 -35.36 31.05 5.20
CA GLY A 88 -34.55 32.24 4.93
C GLY A 88 -33.67 32.73 6.08
N ARG A 89 -33.59 31.99 7.20
CA ARG A 89 -32.72 32.29 8.35
C ARG A 89 -31.66 31.21 8.56
N ARG A 90 -30.46 31.62 8.96
CA ARG A 90 -29.40 30.70 9.41
C ARG A 90 -29.74 30.13 10.78
N ARG A 91 -29.60 28.82 10.94
CA ARG A 91 -29.76 28.10 12.21
C ARG A 91 -28.52 27.24 12.47
N HIS A 92 -28.07 27.26 13.71
CA HIS A 92 -26.99 26.41 14.21
C HIS A 92 -27.62 25.22 14.94
N LEU A 93 -27.30 24.01 14.51
CA LEU A 93 -27.89 22.78 15.02
C LEU A 93 -26.77 21.85 15.49
N ARG A 94 -26.94 21.25 16.67
CA ARG A 94 -26.12 20.09 17.06
C ARG A 94 -26.65 18.84 16.37
N VAL A 95 -25.73 17.96 15.99
CA VAL A 95 -26.10 16.68 15.38
C VAL A 95 -26.24 15.64 16.48
N ALA A 96 -27.48 15.25 16.78
CA ALA A 96 -27.75 14.11 17.65
C ALA A 96 -27.56 12.78 16.89
N VAL A 97 -27.04 11.76 17.56
CA VAL A 97 -26.96 10.37 17.10
C VAL A 97 -28.23 9.66 17.53
N GLU A 98 -28.97 9.09 16.58
CA GLU A 98 -30.19 8.33 16.85
C GLU A 98 -29.82 6.98 17.50
N GLU A 99 -30.59 6.55 18.50
CA GLU A 99 -30.35 5.29 19.20
C GLU A 99 -30.34 4.11 18.22
N GLY A 100 -29.32 3.24 18.31
CA GLY A 100 -29.11 2.14 17.36
C GLY A 100 -28.37 2.52 16.06
N THR A 101 -27.99 3.79 15.86
CA THR A 101 -27.13 4.18 14.73
C THR A 101 -25.71 3.64 14.93
N GLU A 102 -25.26 2.78 14.02
CA GLU A 102 -23.85 2.34 14.00
C GLU A 102 -22.92 3.50 13.62
N LEU A 103 -21.92 3.74 14.47
CA LEU A 103 -20.85 4.71 14.22
C LEU A 103 -19.65 4.01 13.56
N PRO A 104 -18.89 4.71 12.72
CA PRO A 104 -17.75 4.12 12.04
C PRO A 104 -16.64 3.81 13.05
N PRO A 105 -15.82 2.77 12.77
CA PRO A 105 -14.68 2.46 13.62
C PRO A 105 -13.68 3.62 13.62
N SER A 106 -12.86 3.69 14.66
CA SER A 106 -11.74 4.64 14.71
C SER A 106 -10.77 4.38 13.58
N TRP A 107 -10.28 5.44 12.96
CA TRP A 107 -9.28 5.35 11.90
C TRP A 107 -8.34 6.55 11.96
N ASN A 108 -7.04 6.28 11.79
CA ASN A 108 -5.98 7.27 11.89
C ASN A 108 -6.03 8.13 13.19
N GLY A 109 -6.32 7.49 14.33
CA GLY A 109 -6.44 8.19 15.63
C GLY A 109 -7.67 9.07 15.78
N LEU A 110 -8.62 9.04 14.83
CA LEU A 110 -9.90 9.74 14.92
C LEU A 110 -11.00 8.74 15.31
N GLU A 111 -11.61 8.96 16.47
CA GLU A 111 -12.76 8.23 16.97
C GLU A 111 -14.04 9.06 16.75
N VAL A 112 -15.09 8.43 16.23
CA VAL A 112 -16.41 9.05 16.05
C VAL A 112 -17.37 8.45 17.07
N TYR A 113 -17.93 9.28 17.95
CA TYR A 113 -18.71 8.78 19.09
C TYR A 113 -19.89 9.68 19.43
N ALA A 114 -20.84 9.14 20.18
CA ALA A 114 -21.94 9.88 20.79
C ALA A 114 -21.54 10.30 22.21
N THR A 115 -21.73 11.58 22.53
CA THR A 115 -21.54 12.10 23.88
C THR A 115 -22.62 11.57 24.83
N ARG A 116 -22.43 11.75 26.15
CA ARG A 116 -23.45 11.44 27.18
C ARG A 116 -24.82 12.07 26.94
N HIS A 117 -24.88 13.13 26.13
CA HIS A 117 -26.09 13.86 25.78
C HIS A 117 -26.62 13.47 24.39
N GLY A 118 -26.11 12.38 23.81
CA GLY A 118 -26.50 11.88 22.49
C GLY A 118 -26.00 12.70 21.30
N ASN A 119 -25.13 13.70 21.50
CA ASN A 119 -24.58 14.50 20.39
C ASN A 119 -23.35 13.83 19.76
N LEU A 120 -23.22 13.94 18.44
CA LEU A 120 -22.09 13.46 17.66
C LEU A 120 -20.85 14.33 17.90
N SER A 121 -19.76 13.68 18.27
CA SER A 121 -18.45 14.30 18.46
C SER A 121 -17.36 13.41 17.87
N TRP A 122 -16.25 14.04 17.47
CA TRP A 122 -15.04 13.35 17.03
C TRP A 122 -13.96 13.56 18.07
N HIS A 123 -13.20 12.53 18.40
CA HIS A 123 -12.05 12.62 19.29
C HIS A 123 -10.79 12.25 18.51
N ARG A 124 -9.87 13.20 18.37
CA ARG A 124 -8.56 12.95 17.80
C ARG A 124 -7.62 12.58 18.95
N SER A 125 -7.33 11.30 19.07
CA SER A 125 -6.42 10.82 20.10
C SER A 125 -4.97 11.15 19.75
N THR A 126 -4.16 11.43 20.77
CA THR A 126 -2.69 11.42 20.69
C THR A 126 -2.14 9.98 20.70
N GLU A 127 -2.91 9.05 21.26
CA GLU A 127 -2.58 7.63 21.35
C GLU A 127 -3.49 6.86 20.39
N LYS A 128 -2.96 6.18 19.36
CA LYS A 128 -3.77 5.46 18.37
C LYS A 128 -4.63 4.36 19.02
N PRO A 129 -5.97 4.50 19.21
CA PRO A 129 -6.81 3.39 19.62
C PRO A 129 -7.33 2.76 18.34
N PHE A 130 -6.80 1.60 18.00
CA PHE A 130 -7.26 0.84 16.85
C PHE A 130 -8.55 0.10 17.22
N THR A 131 -9.66 0.43 16.56
CA THR A 131 -10.88 -0.35 16.67
C THR A 131 -11.20 -1.08 15.38
N TYR A 132 -11.67 -2.29 15.59
CA TYR A 132 -11.87 -3.36 14.63
C TYR A 132 -13.09 -3.18 13.73
N ARG A 133 -13.01 -3.76 12.55
CA ARG A 133 -14.15 -4.36 11.87
C ARG A 133 -13.81 -5.80 11.48
N VAL A 134 -14.57 -6.75 12.04
CA VAL A 134 -14.73 -8.07 11.43
C VAL A 134 -15.14 -7.83 9.98
N VAL A 135 -14.30 -8.19 9.03
CA VAL A 135 -14.77 -8.37 7.67
C VAL A 135 -15.38 -9.76 7.68
N PRO A 136 -16.70 -9.91 7.50
CA PRO A 136 -17.22 -11.18 7.07
C PRO A 136 -16.73 -11.34 5.64
N SER A 137 -15.51 -11.84 5.45
CA SER A 137 -15.06 -12.22 4.11
C SER A 137 -15.94 -13.40 3.77
N ALA A 138 -16.88 -13.18 2.84
CA ALA A 138 -17.76 -14.16 2.20
C ALA A 138 -17.99 -15.41 3.05
N VAL A 139 -19.11 -15.40 3.80
CA VAL A 139 -19.73 -16.58 4.42
C VAL A 139 -19.22 -17.87 3.78
N PRO A 140 -18.38 -18.69 4.43
CA PRO A 140 -18.45 -20.11 4.17
C PRO A 140 -19.81 -20.49 4.71
N VAL A 141 -20.75 -20.64 3.77
CA VAL A 141 -21.93 -21.47 3.95
C VAL A 141 -21.43 -22.69 4.73
N GLY A 142 -22.00 -22.94 5.91
CA GLY A 142 -21.51 -23.94 6.84
C GLY A 142 -21.03 -25.19 6.11
N LEU A 143 -19.71 -25.33 6.00
CA LEU A 143 -19.11 -26.56 5.50
C LEU A 143 -19.41 -27.59 6.57
N ASP A 144 -20.08 -28.67 6.17
CA ASP A 144 -20.19 -29.85 7.02
C ASP A 144 -18.77 -30.25 7.46
N SER A 145 -18.56 -30.35 8.77
CA SER A 145 -17.30 -30.80 9.35
C SER A 145 -16.83 -32.14 8.79
N ALA A 146 -17.74 -32.95 8.22
CA ALA A 146 -17.43 -34.20 7.53
C ALA A 146 -16.61 -34.02 6.23
N VAL A 147 -16.53 -32.82 5.67
CA VAL A 147 -15.81 -32.50 4.41
C VAL A 147 -14.46 -31.81 4.69
N VAL A 148 -14.19 -31.45 5.94
CA VAL A 148 -12.95 -30.77 6.35
C VAL A 148 -11.91 -31.82 6.76
N ASP A 149 -10.67 -31.63 6.34
CA ASP A 149 -9.54 -32.47 6.72
C ASP A 149 -9.39 -32.53 8.26
N PRO A 150 -9.41 -33.72 8.89
CA PRO A 150 -9.31 -33.86 10.34
C PRO A 150 -8.06 -33.20 10.95
N ALA A 151 -6.96 -33.14 10.21
CA ALA A 151 -5.74 -32.50 10.68
C ALA A 151 -5.93 -30.99 10.84
N VAL A 152 -6.65 -30.35 9.90
CA VAL A 152 -6.97 -28.92 9.94
C VAL A 152 -7.91 -28.60 11.11
N VAL A 153 -8.88 -29.48 11.38
CA VAL A 153 -9.78 -29.36 12.54
C VAL A 153 -8.99 -29.45 13.86
N ASP A 154 -8.07 -30.41 13.99
CA ASP A 154 -7.25 -30.55 15.21
C ASP A 154 -6.32 -29.34 15.42
N VAL A 155 -5.69 -28.83 14.35
CA VAL A 155 -4.90 -27.59 14.40
C VAL A 155 -5.75 -26.41 14.86
N ALA A 156 -6.96 -26.25 14.32
CA ALA A 156 -7.88 -25.18 14.69
C ALA A 156 -8.18 -25.18 16.20
N ALA A 157 -8.58 -26.34 16.73
CA ALA A 157 -8.89 -26.50 18.15
C ALA A 157 -7.68 -26.21 19.05
N ARG A 158 -6.48 -26.64 18.65
CA ARG A 158 -5.24 -26.44 19.41
C ARG A 158 -4.77 -25.01 19.40
N VAL A 159 -4.81 -24.31 18.26
CA VAL A 159 -4.46 -22.89 18.19
C VAL A 159 -5.37 -22.07 19.12
N VAL A 160 -6.70 -22.26 19.04
CA VAL A 160 -7.65 -21.58 19.94
C VAL A 160 -7.32 -21.86 21.40
N ARG A 161 -7.10 -23.13 21.76
CA ARG A 161 -6.77 -23.51 23.13
C ARG A 161 -5.47 -22.87 23.62
N GLN A 162 -4.41 -22.90 22.81
CA GLN A 162 -3.11 -22.32 23.19
C GLN A 162 -3.19 -20.81 23.36
N VAL A 163 -3.90 -20.12 22.46
CA VAL A 163 -4.11 -18.68 22.55
C VAL A 163 -4.82 -18.29 23.86
N LEU A 164 -5.86 -19.03 24.23
CA LEU A 164 -6.60 -18.79 25.48
C LEU A 164 -5.78 -19.09 26.74
N LEU A 165 -4.79 -20.00 26.66
CA LEU A 165 -4.00 -20.43 27.81
C LEU A 165 -2.74 -19.61 28.06
N THR A 166 -2.16 -19.00 27.03
CA THR A 166 -0.77 -18.52 27.10
C THR A 166 -0.63 -17.01 27.31
N ASP A 167 -1.71 -16.22 27.25
CA ASP A 167 -1.71 -14.73 27.20
C ASP A 167 -0.74 -14.15 26.14
N VAL A 168 -0.19 -15.01 25.28
CA VAL A 168 0.85 -14.68 24.29
C VAL A 168 0.33 -13.68 23.27
N LEU A 169 -0.99 -13.48 23.16
CA LEU A 169 -1.63 -12.52 22.26
C LEU A 169 -2.36 -11.39 23.00
N GLY A 170 -2.30 -11.35 24.33
CA GLY A 170 -3.10 -10.45 25.17
C GLY A 170 -4.58 -10.86 25.23
N PRO A 171 -5.49 -9.96 25.66
CA PRO A 171 -6.92 -10.23 25.74
C PRO A 171 -7.51 -10.33 24.33
N CYS A 172 -7.51 -11.53 23.77
CA CYS A 172 -8.10 -11.85 22.47
C CYS A 172 -9.21 -12.89 22.64
N GLN A 173 -10.26 -12.77 21.84
CA GLN A 173 -11.30 -13.79 21.71
C GLN A 173 -11.12 -14.44 20.34
N PRO A 174 -10.28 -15.50 20.23
CA PRO A 174 -9.98 -16.12 18.96
C PRO A 174 -11.26 -16.69 18.34
N ALA A 175 -11.57 -16.26 17.12
CA ALA A 175 -12.61 -16.86 16.30
C ALA A 175 -11.95 -17.58 15.12
N HIS A 176 -12.52 -18.71 14.67
CA HIS A 176 -12.03 -19.41 13.50
C HIS A 176 -13.18 -19.91 12.62
N TRP A 177 -12.88 -20.14 11.36
CA TRP A 177 -13.79 -20.72 10.36
C TRP A 177 -13.00 -21.56 9.37
N PHE A 178 -13.70 -22.45 8.68
CA PHE A 178 -13.12 -23.22 7.59
C PHE A 178 -13.41 -22.51 6.27
N GLY A 179 -12.35 -22.09 5.58
CA GLY A 179 -12.42 -21.45 4.27
C GLY A 179 -12.45 -22.46 3.11
N GLY A 180 -12.33 -23.75 3.42
CA GLY A 180 -12.35 -24.86 2.47
C GLY A 180 -11.92 -26.17 3.15
N PRO A 181 -11.88 -27.29 2.40
CA PRO A 181 -11.57 -28.62 2.97
C PRO A 181 -10.23 -28.70 3.69
N ARG A 182 -9.24 -27.89 3.28
CA ARG A 182 -7.88 -27.90 3.84
C ARG A 182 -7.41 -26.55 4.39
N ARG A 183 -8.35 -25.64 4.72
CA ARG A 183 -8.00 -24.28 5.17
C ARG A 183 -8.83 -23.85 6.35
N VAL A 184 -8.17 -23.45 7.42
CA VAL A 184 -8.77 -22.73 8.54
C VAL A 184 -8.30 -21.28 8.54
N GLY A 185 -9.23 -20.35 8.74
CA GLY A 185 -8.97 -18.94 8.99
C GLY A 185 -9.21 -18.61 10.45
N PHE A 186 -8.39 -17.75 11.03
CA PHE A 186 -8.57 -17.20 12.35
C PHE A 186 -8.69 -15.67 12.27
N ASP A 187 -9.73 -15.14 12.90
CA ASP A 187 -9.94 -13.72 13.13
C ASP A 187 -9.65 -13.42 14.60
N ARG A 188 -9.30 -12.16 14.87
CA ARG A 188 -9.06 -11.63 16.21
C ARG A 188 -7.87 -12.25 16.95
N LEU A 189 -6.99 -12.96 16.27
CA LEU A 189 -5.70 -13.38 16.85
C LEU A 189 -4.77 -12.20 17.11
N LEU A 190 -4.95 -11.09 16.39
CA LEU A 190 -4.18 -9.87 16.61
C LEU A 190 -5.10 -8.77 17.16
N THR A 191 -5.06 -8.55 18.48
CA THR A 191 -5.83 -7.50 19.16
C THR A 191 -5.64 -6.12 18.50
N GLY A 192 -6.73 -5.46 18.11
CA GLY A 192 -6.80 -4.18 17.39
C GLY A 192 -6.53 -4.21 15.89
N ARG A 193 -6.41 -5.37 15.22
CA ARG A 193 -6.05 -5.43 13.80
C ARG A 193 -7.03 -6.30 13.02
N ASP A 194 -7.58 -5.76 11.95
CA ASP A 194 -8.38 -6.53 10.99
C ASP A 194 -7.44 -7.39 10.12
N VAL A 195 -6.72 -8.34 10.73
CA VAL A 195 -5.82 -9.28 10.06
C VAL A 195 -6.36 -10.69 10.23
N LEU A 196 -6.61 -11.34 9.11
CA LEU A 196 -6.96 -12.76 9.05
C LEU A 196 -5.68 -13.60 9.00
N ILE A 197 -5.54 -14.54 9.93
CA ILE A 197 -4.48 -15.56 9.89
C ILE A 197 -5.04 -16.82 9.24
N GLY A 198 -4.49 -17.20 8.07
CA GLY A 198 -4.84 -18.44 7.38
C GLY A 198 -3.84 -19.54 7.67
N VAL A 199 -4.33 -20.75 7.92
CA VAL A 199 -3.53 -21.97 7.95
C VAL A 199 -4.10 -22.93 6.90
N THR A 200 -3.28 -23.28 5.91
CA THR A 200 -3.66 -24.12 4.78
C THR A 200 -2.78 -25.36 4.74
N LEU A 201 -3.35 -26.53 4.45
CA LEU A 201 -2.62 -27.76 4.17
C LEU A 201 -2.66 -28.03 2.65
N ASP A 202 -1.52 -27.90 1.98
CA ASP A 202 -1.35 -28.21 0.56
C ASP A 202 -0.42 -29.44 0.38
N ASP A 203 -0.03 -29.74 -0.86
CA ASP A 203 0.84 -30.89 -1.13
C ASP A 203 2.28 -30.68 -0.66
N ASP A 204 2.72 -29.43 -0.55
CA ASP A 204 4.06 -29.03 -0.08
C ASP A 204 4.12 -28.90 1.45
N GLY A 205 2.97 -28.86 2.14
CA GLY A 205 2.85 -28.92 3.59
C GLY A 205 1.87 -27.90 4.16
N TRP A 206 2.18 -27.40 5.35
CA TRP A 206 1.37 -26.36 5.99
C TRP A 206 1.87 -24.99 5.59
N GLU A 207 0.96 -24.08 5.26
CA GLU A 207 1.25 -22.67 5.02
C GLU A 207 0.54 -21.81 6.05
N VAL A 208 1.28 -20.90 6.69
CA VAL A 208 0.72 -19.86 7.56
C VAL A 208 0.76 -18.53 6.83
N SER A 209 -0.37 -17.84 6.75
CA SER A 209 -0.49 -16.59 6.01
C SER A 209 -1.24 -15.50 6.78
N ALA A 210 -0.97 -14.24 6.44
CA ALA A 210 -1.70 -13.07 6.93
C ALA A 210 -2.40 -12.36 5.77
N VAL A 211 -3.65 -11.98 5.97
CA VAL A 211 -4.43 -11.21 5.00
C VAL A 211 -4.98 -9.96 5.70
N GLY A 212 -4.77 -8.80 5.09
CA GLY A 212 -5.34 -7.55 5.59
C GLY A 212 -6.81 -7.45 5.20
N CYS A 213 -7.69 -7.37 6.20
CA CYS A 213 -9.11 -7.16 6.00
C CYS A 213 -9.36 -5.68 5.68
N GLY A 214 -9.37 -5.37 4.38
CA GLY A 214 -9.55 -4.02 3.86
C GLY A 214 -8.23 -3.28 3.58
N ARG A 215 -8.34 -2.19 2.82
CA ARG A 215 -7.17 -1.44 2.32
C ARG A 215 -6.22 -0.94 3.42
N PRO A 216 -6.67 -0.36 4.54
CA PRO A 216 -5.75 0.16 5.55
C PRO A 216 -4.84 -0.93 6.13
N THR A 217 -5.42 -2.09 6.46
CA THR A 217 -4.66 -3.20 7.04
C THR A 217 -3.79 -3.89 5.99
N ALA A 218 -4.25 -4.00 4.74
CA ALA A 218 -3.43 -4.49 3.63
C ALA A 218 -2.20 -3.60 3.42
N THR A 219 -2.37 -2.27 3.39
CA THR A 219 -1.25 -1.31 3.34
C THR A 219 -0.31 -1.45 4.54
N LEU A 220 -0.85 -1.61 5.76
CA LEU A 220 -0.02 -1.86 6.94
C LEU A 220 0.85 -3.11 6.75
N LEU A 221 0.25 -4.24 6.35
CA LEU A 221 0.98 -5.49 6.12
C LEU A 221 2.05 -5.34 5.04
N ARG A 222 1.74 -4.66 3.93
CA ARG A 222 2.73 -4.34 2.87
C ARG A 222 3.93 -3.56 3.38
N ASN A 223 3.73 -2.63 4.30
CA ASN A 223 4.83 -1.85 4.86
C ASN A 223 5.62 -2.62 5.92
N VAL A 224 4.95 -3.35 6.82
CA VAL A 224 5.65 -4.01 7.92
C VAL A 224 6.31 -5.32 7.47
N LEU A 225 5.81 -6.01 6.44
CA LEU A 225 6.28 -7.35 6.07
C LEU A 225 7.31 -7.40 4.92
N VAL A 226 7.83 -6.25 4.48
CA VAL A 226 8.94 -6.21 3.50
C VAL A 226 10.09 -7.09 4.00
N ASN A 227 10.59 -7.99 3.14
CA ASN A 227 11.61 -9.01 3.43
C ASN A 227 11.29 -10.00 4.57
N GLN A 228 10.08 -9.98 5.13
CA GLN A 228 9.69 -10.90 6.20
C GLN A 228 8.68 -11.94 5.75
N ALA A 229 7.84 -11.60 4.79
CA ALA A 229 6.81 -12.49 4.28
C ALA A 229 6.58 -12.23 2.79
N ARG A 230 6.63 -13.31 2.01
CA ARG A 230 6.36 -13.26 0.57
C ARG A 230 4.91 -12.83 0.36
N MET A 231 4.69 -11.70 -0.31
CA MET A 231 3.36 -11.27 -0.69
C MET A 231 2.95 -11.95 -2.01
N VAL A 232 1.76 -12.55 -2.01
CA VAL A 232 1.09 -13.10 -3.18
C VAL A 232 -0.25 -12.41 -3.31
N ALA A 233 -0.57 -11.92 -4.51
CA ALA A 233 -1.88 -11.37 -4.82
C ALA A 233 -2.71 -12.44 -5.54
N ASP A 234 -3.90 -12.76 -5.02
CA ASP A 234 -4.81 -13.70 -5.67
C ASP A 234 -6.19 -13.06 -5.79
N ALA A 235 -6.73 -13.01 -7.01
CA ALA A 235 -7.98 -12.31 -7.34
C ALA A 235 -8.08 -10.88 -6.74
N GLY A 236 -6.95 -10.17 -6.66
CA GLY A 236 -6.87 -8.81 -6.09
C GLY A 236 -6.80 -8.75 -4.55
N GLN A 237 -6.76 -9.88 -3.85
CA GLN A 237 -6.52 -9.95 -2.42
C GLN A 237 -5.03 -10.19 -2.13
N GLU A 238 -4.44 -9.31 -1.32
CA GLU A 238 -3.05 -9.41 -0.86
C GLU A 238 -2.95 -10.42 0.30
N ARG A 239 -2.13 -11.46 0.12
CA ARG A 239 -1.84 -12.48 1.13
C ARG A 239 -0.33 -12.55 1.37
N HIS A 240 0.09 -12.48 2.63
CA HIS A 240 1.48 -12.57 3.03
C HIS A 240 1.77 -13.96 3.61
N VAL A 241 2.66 -14.73 2.98
CA VAL A 241 3.09 -16.04 3.47
C VAL A 241 4.11 -15.84 4.58
N LEU A 242 3.69 -16.08 5.83
CA LEU A 242 4.51 -15.89 7.03
C LEU A 242 5.47 -17.07 7.27
N GLY A 243 5.13 -18.25 6.76
CA GLY A 243 5.98 -19.43 6.87
C GLY A 243 5.34 -20.68 6.27
N ARG A 244 6.18 -21.66 5.98
CA ARG A 244 5.78 -23.02 5.58
C ARG A 244 6.34 -24.04 6.57
N LEU A 245 5.59 -25.10 6.82
CA LEU A 245 5.96 -26.20 7.73
C LEU A 245 5.81 -27.55 7.02
N PRO A 246 6.63 -28.56 7.36
CA PRO A 246 6.52 -29.90 6.79
C PRO A 246 5.12 -30.51 6.98
N ARG A 247 4.65 -31.20 5.94
CA ARG A 247 3.32 -31.81 5.87
C ARG A 247 3.04 -32.81 7.01
N ASP A 248 4.06 -33.53 7.42
CA ASP A 248 4.04 -34.64 8.38
C ASP A 248 4.14 -34.20 9.85
N LEU A 249 4.20 -32.89 10.13
CA LEU A 249 4.21 -32.41 11.50
C LEU A 249 2.92 -32.76 12.25
N PRO A 250 3.01 -33.15 13.53
CA PRO A 250 1.82 -33.34 14.36
C PRO A 250 1.10 -32.00 14.54
N ALA A 251 -0.23 -32.04 14.61
CA ALA A 251 -1.08 -30.85 14.75
C ALA A 251 -0.71 -29.97 15.95
N SER A 252 -0.17 -30.56 17.03
CA SER A 252 0.37 -29.80 18.17
C SER A 252 1.56 -28.91 17.80
N ALA A 253 2.53 -29.45 17.04
CA ALA A 253 3.69 -28.68 16.59
C ALA A 253 3.30 -27.61 15.57
N VAL A 254 2.35 -27.91 14.69
CA VAL A 254 1.79 -26.92 13.76
C VAL A 254 1.13 -25.78 14.54
N ALA A 255 0.27 -26.09 15.52
CA ALA A 255 -0.39 -25.09 16.35
C ALA A 255 0.60 -24.20 17.12
N GLU A 256 1.63 -24.79 17.75
CA GLU A 256 2.70 -24.04 18.44
C GLU A 256 3.41 -23.08 17.49
N ARG A 257 3.72 -23.53 16.26
CA ARG A 257 4.36 -22.69 15.24
C ARG A 257 3.44 -21.58 14.74
N VAL A 258 2.15 -21.85 14.57
CA VAL A 258 1.16 -20.82 14.22
C VAL A 258 1.12 -19.74 15.31
N VAL A 259 0.96 -20.12 16.58
CA VAL A 259 0.90 -19.16 17.70
C VAL A 259 2.19 -18.34 17.81
N ALA A 260 3.36 -18.98 17.69
CA ALA A 260 4.64 -18.28 17.69
C ALA A 260 4.78 -17.29 16.52
N THR A 261 4.36 -17.69 15.32
CA THR A 261 4.40 -16.85 14.12
C THR A 261 3.49 -15.63 14.25
N VAL A 262 2.29 -15.82 14.82
CA VAL A 262 1.37 -14.71 15.11
C VAL A 262 1.96 -13.78 16.17
N GLY A 263 2.62 -14.31 17.20
CA GLY A 263 3.35 -13.52 18.20
C GLY A 263 4.41 -12.62 17.56
N LEU A 264 5.25 -13.17 16.67
CA LEU A 264 6.26 -12.41 15.93
C LEU A 264 5.63 -11.32 15.04
N LEU A 265 4.55 -11.65 14.33
CA LEU A 265 3.80 -10.69 13.52
C LEU A 265 3.25 -9.54 14.37
N ARG A 266 2.66 -9.86 15.54
CA ARG A 266 2.15 -8.88 16.49
C ARG A 266 3.26 -7.95 16.95
N ASP A 267 4.37 -8.50 17.43
CA ASP A 267 5.47 -7.72 18.01
C ASP A 267 6.09 -6.79 16.97
N ARG A 268 6.17 -7.26 15.72
CA ARG A 268 6.61 -6.44 14.60
C ARG A 268 5.63 -5.32 14.27
N ILE A 269 4.34 -5.61 14.17
CA ILE A 269 3.30 -4.58 13.95
C ILE A 269 3.36 -3.52 15.07
N ARG A 270 3.50 -3.95 16.32
CA ARG A 270 3.64 -3.06 17.48
C ARG A 270 4.88 -2.18 17.34
N ARG A 271 6.04 -2.76 17.05
CA ARG A 271 7.30 -2.02 16.83
C ARG A 271 7.13 -0.88 15.81
N PHE A 272 6.50 -1.13 14.66
CA PHE A 272 6.28 -0.10 13.64
C PHE A 272 5.31 1.00 14.08
N LEU A 273 4.32 0.66 14.90
CA LEU A 273 3.27 1.60 15.29
C LEU A 273 3.62 2.41 16.54
N GLU A 274 4.40 1.82 17.43
CA GLU A 274 4.94 2.42 18.65
C GLU A 274 6.25 3.18 18.40
N ALA A 275 6.84 3.08 17.20
CA ALA A 275 8.05 3.80 16.78
C ALA A 275 7.94 5.34 16.94
N GLY A 276 6.72 5.89 16.92
CA GLY A 276 6.49 7.32 17.14
C GLY A 276 7.22 8.20 16.14
N GLU A 277 7.69 9.37 16.59
CA GLU A 277 8.41 10.34 15.74
C GLU A 277 9.92 10.05 15.61
N ASP A 278 10.44 9.03 16.31
CA ASP A 278 11.84 8.60 16.20
C ASP A 278 11.95 7.09 15.90
N PRO A 279 11.70 6.67 14.65
CA PRO A 279 11.76 5.26 14.30
C PRO A 279 13.17 4.64 14.40
N ALA A 280 14.22 5.46 14.37
CA ALA A 280 15.59 5.00 14.50
C ALA A 280 15.87 4.42 15.90
N ALA A 281 15.26 4.99 16.96
CA ALA A 281 15.30 4.41 18.32
C ALA A 281 14.64 3.03 18.39
N ALA A 282 13.64 2.76 17.55
CA ALA A 282 13.05 1.44 17.36
C ALA A 282 13.86 0.55 16.40
N GLY A 283 15.06 0.96 15.97
CA GLY A 283 15.92 0.24 15.03
C GLY A 283 15.35 0.12 13.62
N LEU A 284 14.47 1.04 13.22
CA LEU A 284 13.89 1.12 11.87
C LEU A 284 14.59 2.22 11.07
N VAL A 285 14.67 2.07 9.76
CA VAL A 285 15.27 3.06 8.87
C VAL A 285 14.18 3.91 8.20
N PRO A 286 14.06 5.21 8.51
CA PRO A 286 13.09 6.09 7.84
C PRO A 286 13.38 6.18 6.34
N ALA A 287 12.40 5.83 5.52
CA ALA A 287 12.50 5.92 4.07
C ALA A 287 11.15 6.29 3.45
N TYR A 288 11.17 6.76 2.21
CA TYR A 288 9.97 7.10 1.45
C TYR A 288 9.79 6.15 0.28
N TRP A 289 8.59 5.60 0.16
CA TRP A 289 8.14 4.92 -1.05
C TRP A 289 6.63 5.06 -1.23
N TRP A 290 6.15 4.81 -2.44
CA TRP A 290 4.72 4.85 -2.73
C TRP A 290 4.04 3.57 -2.27
N ASP A 291 2.98 3.67 -1.47
CA ASP A 291 2.29 2.50 -0.92
C ASP A 291 0.76 2.56 -1.09
N ALA A 292 0.25 3.50 -1.89
CA ALA A 292 -1.19 3.65 -2.10
C ALA A 292 -1.83 2.49 -2.88
N LYS A 293 -1.07 1.82 -3.75
CA LYS A 293 -1.46 0.62 -4.49
C LYS A 293 -0.31 -0.38 -4.47
N ALA A 294 -0.61 -1.67 -4.50
CA ALA A 294 0.40 -2.70 -4.66
C ALA A 294 1.09 -2.55 -6.03
N ASN A 295 2.41 -2.40 -5.98
CA ASN A 295 3.31 -2.43 -7.13
C ASN A 295 4.66 -2.91 -6.62
N PHE A 296 5.20 -3.96 -7.22
CA PHE A 296 6.43 -4.59 -6.77
C PHE A 296 7.62 -3.60 -6.74
N GLY A 297 7.68 -2.68 -7.72
CA GLY A 297 8.78 -1.74 -7.89
C GLY A 297 8.89 -0.74 -6.74
N ASP A 298 7.76 -0.35 -6.14
CA ASP A 298 7.73 0.56 -5.00
C ASP A 298 8.29 -0.09 -3.72
N VAL A 299 8.33 -1.41 -3.65
CA VAL A 299 8.81 -2.17 -2.48
C VAL A 299 10.30 -2.52 -2.60
N LEU A 300 10.91 -2.41 -3.79
CA LEU A 300 12.34 -2.76 -3.98
C LEU A 300 13.28 -1.85 -3.17
N GLY A 301 12.93 -0.56 -3.03
CA GLY A 301 13.67 0.39 -2.19
C GLY A 301 13.78 -0.04 -0.72
N PRO A 302 12.66 -0.20 0.01
CA PRO A 302 12.69 -0.68 1.39
C PRO A 302 13.29 -2.10 1.52
N MET A 303 13.17 -2.94 0.48
CA MET A 303 13.80 -4.27 0.43
C MET A 303 15.34 -4.17 0.45
N LEU A 304 15.92 -3.27 -0.35
CA LEU A 304 17.36 -3.04 -0.42
C LEU A 304 17.90 -2.39 0.86
N ILE A 305 17.16 -1.47 1.46
CA ILE A 305 17.54 -0.85 2.74
C ILE A 305 17.72 -1.93 3.82
N ASP A 306 16.78 -2.87 3.91
CA ASP A 306 16.87 -3.97 4.88
C ASP A 306 18.09 -4.86 4.59
N TYR A 307 18.34 -5.23 3.33
CA TYR A 307 19.52 -6.01 2.96
C TYR A 307 20.86 -5.31 3.27
N ILE A 308 20.95 -4.00 3.03
CA ILE A 308 22.18 -3.22 3.23
C ILE A 308 22.43 -2.96 4.72
N THR A 309 21.38 -2.67 5.48
CA THR A 309 21.50 -2.17 6.86
C THR A 309 21.23 -3.22 7.93
N GLY A 310 20.61 -4.36 7.58
CA GLY A 310 20.08 -5.34 8.51
C GLY A 310 18.92 -4.80 9.37
N ARG A 311 18.36 -3.64 9.01
CA ARG A 311 17.27 -2.96 9.73
C ARG A 311 16.08 -2.73 8.79
N PRO A 312 14.85 -3.05 9.22
CA PRO A 312 13.67 -2.81 8.39
C PRO A 312 13.46 -1.32 8.11
N ALA A 313 13.07 -1.01 6.86
CA ALA A 313 12.63 0.33 6.50
C ALA A 313 11.21 0.63 7.04
N ILE A 314 10.96 1.90 7.37
CA ILE A 314 9.63 2.41 7.75
C ILE A 314 9.24 3.57 6.83
N ASN A 315 8.01 3.53 6.30
CA ASN A 315 7.56 4.52 5.33
C ASN A 315 7.15 5.82 6.00
N VAL A 316 7.95 6.87 5.85
CA VAL A 316 7.66 8.21 6.39
C VAL A 316 6.41 8.85 5.77
N ARG A 317 5.87 8.28 4.68
CA ARG A 317 4.57 8.65 4.11
C ARG A 317 3.40 8.18 4.97
N SER A 318 3.55 7.02 5.60
CA SER A 318 2.46 6.29 6.29
C SER A 318 2.64 6.24 7.81
N PHE A 319 3.84 6.58 8.30
CA PHE A 319 4.20 6.59 9.71
C PHE A 319 4.85 7.92 10.09
N PRO A 320 4.63 8.40 11.33
CA PRO A 320 5.30 9.58 11.84
C PRO A 320 6.82 9.39 11.87
N SER A 321 7.57 10.47 11.64
CA SER A 321 9.02 10.51 11.72
C SER A 321 9.52 11.95 11.66
N HIS A 322 10.39 12.35 12.58
CA HIS A 322 11.15 13.61 12.50
C HIS A 322 12.18 13.55 11.37
N ASP A 323 12.76 12.38 11.13
CA ASP A 323 13.62 12.13 9.97
C ASP A 323 12.75 12.14 8.69
N PRO A 324 13.03 13.01 7.72
CA PRO A 324 12.33 13.04 6.43
C PRO A 324 12.54 11.79 5.57
N GLY A 325 13.53 10.95 5.91
CA GLY A 325 13.78 9.65 5.34
C GLY A 325 14.71 9.64 4.13
N LEU A 326 15.07 8.42 3.73
CA LEU A 326 15.77 8.11 2.49
C LEU A 326 14.77 7.89 1.33
N PHE A 327 14.94 8.66 0.26
CA PHE A 327 14.22 8.51 -1.00
C PHE A 327 15.07 7.69 -1.95
N THR A 328 14.60 6.49 -2.29
CA THR A 328 15.34 5.53 -3.09
C THR A 328 14.38 4.71 -3.97
N VAL A 329 14.91 4.21 -5.09
CA VAL A 329 14.21 3.41 -6.12
C VAL A 329 12.97 4.09 -6.71
N GLY A 330 12.80 4.01 -8.03
CA GLY A 330 11.66 4.62 -8.71
C GLY A 330 11.71 6.15 -8.77
N SER A 331 10.59 6.76 -9.15
CA SER A 331 10.50 8.18 -9.54
C SER A 331 10.04 9.11 -8.42
N VAL A 332 10.59 8.95 -7.21
CA VAL A 332 10.13 9.66 -6.00
C VAL A 332 11.03 10.82 -5.58
N ALA A 333 12.12 11.10 -6.27
CA ALA A 333 13.07 12.17 -5.90
C ALA A 333 12.41 13.57 -5.79
N ALA A 334 11.32 13.81 -6.53
CA ALA A 334 10.55 15.06 -6.47
C ALA A 334 9.40 15.04 -5.45
N HIS A 335 9.22 13.97 -4.68
CA HIS A 335 8.14 13.84 -3.69
C HIS A 335 8.49 14.45 -2.32
N LEU A 336 9.62 15.14 -2.22
CA LEU A 336 10.01 15.85 -1.01
C LEU A 336 8.91 16.82 -0.56
N THR A 337 8.54 16.73 0.71
CA THR A 337 7.57 17.62 1.37
C THR A 337 8.16 18.34 2.58
N ARG A 338 9.38 17.97 2.98
CA ARG A 338 10.10 18.51 4.15
C ARG A 338 11.59 18.56 3.82
N PRO A 339 12.34 19.57 4.32
CA PRO A 339 13.78 19.64 4.13
C PRO A 339 14.49 18.53 4.92
N GLY A 340 15.72 18.20 4.51
CA GLY A 340 16.61 17.28 5.26
C GLY A 340 16.52 15.81 4.87
N ALA A 341 15.76 15.46 3.83
CA ALA A 341 15.73 14.11 3.28
C ALA A 341 17.06 13.71 2.62
N ARG A 342 17.30 12.42 2.46
CA ARG A 342 18.42 11.89 1.66
C ARG A 342 17.89 11.31 0.36
N ILE A 343 18.63 11.44 -0.73
CA ILE A 343 18.29 10.82 -2.03
C ILE A 343 19.43 9.89 -2.45
N TRP A 344 19.07 8.63 -2.76
CA TRP A 344 20.00 7.63 -3.28
C TRP A 344 19.35 6.85 -4.41
N GLY A 345 19.80 7.12 -5.64
CA GLY A 345 19.46 6.38 -6.85
C GLY A 345 18.01 6.57 -7.35
N SER A 346 17.19 7.38 -6.67
CA SER A 346 15.84 7.71 -7.16
C SER A 346 15.90 8.72 -8.31
N GLY A 347 14.91 8.67 -9.20
CA GLY A 347 14.75 9.58 -10.32
C GLY A 347 13.57 10.54 -10.14
N VAL A 348 13.42 11.50 -11.05
CA VAL A 348 12.15 12.26 -11.20
C VAL A 348 11.23 11.57 -12.21
N ILE A 349 9.92 11.80 -12.07
CA ILE A 349 8.92 11.14 -12.93
C ILE A 349 8.93 11.69 -14.36
N GLY A 350 9.14 13.00 -14.50
CA GLY A 350 9.11 13.73 -15.77
C GLY A 350 9.79 15.09 -15.64
N THR A 351 9.67 15.92 -16.67
CA THR A 351 10.11 17.32 -16.62
C THR A 351 9.41 18.05 -15.48
N LEU A 352 10.20 18.66 -14.59
CA LEU A 352 9.73 19.41 -13.44
C LEU A 352 9.17 20.76 -13.92
N PRO A 353 7.86 21.02 -13.73
CA PRO A 353 7.31 22.33 -14.05
C PRO A 353 7.84 23.38 -13.07
N ALA A 354 7.84 24.65 -13.47
CA ALA A 354 8.32 25.77 -12.65
C ALA A 354 7.72 25.80 -11.24
N LYS A 355 6.42 25.49 -11.11
CA LYS A 355 5.76 25.35 -9.80
C LYS A 355 6.43 24.30 -8.92
N LYS A 356 6.75 23.13 -9.48
CA LYS A 356 7.36 22.04 -8.72
C LYS A 356 8.81 22.36 -8.34
N LEU A 357 9.54 23.06 -9.21
CA LEU A 357 10.87 23.58 -8.87
C LEU A 357 10.80 24.56 -7.70
N ALA A 358 9.86 25.50 -7.72
CA ALA A 358 9.65 26.43 -6.60
C ALA A 358 9.30 25.70 -5.30
N GLU A 359 8.42 24.68 -5.34
CA GLU A 359 8.12 23.85 -4.17
C GLU A 359 9.36 23.13 -3.64
N LEU A 360 10.17 22.53 -4.52
CA LEU A 360 11.37 21.79 -4.12
C LEU A 360 12.45 22.71 -3.55
N ALA A 361 12.60 23.94 -4.08
CA ALA A 361 13.57 24.91 -3.58
C ALA A 361 13.39 25.23 -2.09
N GLU A 362 12.16 25.18 -1.57
CA GLU A 362 11.84 25.40 -0.15
C GLU A 362 12.10 24.19 0.75
N VAL A 363 12.35 23.00 0.18
CA VAL A 363 12.56 21.74 0.91
C VAL A 363 13.84 21.02 0.49
N PRO A 364 15.02 21.67 0.61
CA PRO A 364 16.27 21.07 0.15
C PRO A 364 16.59 19.77 0.89
N PRO A 365 17.11 18.74 0.20
CA PRO A 365 17.58 17.52 0.84
C PRO A 365 18.85 17.80 1.67
N ALA A 366 19.09 16.99 2.69
CA ALA A 366 20.35 17.00 3.43
C ALA A 366 21.51 16.50 2.56
N ALA A 367 21.26 15.49 1.71
CA ALA A 367 22.25 14.94 0.80
C ALA A 367 21.61 14.26 -0.41
N ILE A 368 22.29 14.36 -1.55
CA ILE A 368 22.02 13.55 -2.74
C ILE A 368 23.31 12.80 -3.04
N THR A 369 23.31 11.47 -2.86
CA THR A 369 24.51 10.66 -3.02
C THR A 369 24.55 9.90 -4.34
N ALA A 370 23.38 9.64 -4.93
CA ALA A 370 23.22 9.12 -6.28
C ALA A 370 21.82 9.49 -6.80
N VAL A 371 21.63 9.49 -8.11
CA VAL A 371 20.31 9.61 -8.76
C VAL A 371 20.15 8.54 -9.84
N ARG A 372 18.93 8.28 -10.30
CA ARG A 372 18.69 7.20 -11.28
C ARG A 372 19.50 7.36 -12.57
N GLY A 373 19.60 8.59 -13.09
CA GLY A 373 20.23 8.88 -14.36
C GLY A 373 20.61 10.35 -14.55
N ALA A 374 21.28 10.63 -15.67
CA ALA A 374 21.83 11.94 -15.96
C ALA A 374 20.77 13.02 -16.18
N LEU A 375 19.57 12.67 -16.68
CA LEU A 375 18.50 13.65 -16.91
C LEU A 375 17.88 14.12 -15.58
N THR A 376 17.72 13.21 -14.62
CA THR A 376 17.33 13.58 -13.25
C THR A 376 18.36 14.52 -12.65
N ARG A 377 19.66 14.18 -12.75
CA ARG A 377 20.74 15.05 -12.26
C ARG A 377 20.65 16.44 -12.89
N GLN A 378 20.52 16.51 -14.21
CA GLN A 378 20.44 17.77 -14.95
C GLN A 378 19.35 18.67 -14.40
N GLN A 379 18.12 18.16 -14.23
CA GLN A 379 17.01 18.95 -13.72
C GLN A 379 17.23 19.46 -12.28
N LEU A 380 17.82 18.63 -11.41
CA LEU A 380 18.09 19.02 -10.02
C LEU A 380 19.25 20.05 -9.93
N VAL A 381 20.26 19.95 -10.79
CA VAL A 381 21.37 20.91 -10.83
C VAL A 381 20.94 22.23 -11.48
N GLU A 382 20.39 22.19 -12.70
CA GLU A 382 20.05 23.40 -13.45
C GLU A 382 18.81 24.11 -12.89
N GLY A 383 17.82 23.34 -12.43
CA GLY A 383 16.55 23.89 -11.94
C GLY A 383 16.57 24.33 -10.48
N LEU A 384 17.43 23.75 -9.64
CA LEU A 384 17.44 23.99 -8.18
C LEU A 384 18.82 24.40 -7.63
N GLY A 385 19.89 24.31 -8.43
CA GLY A 385 21.25 24.57 -7.96
C GLY A 385 21.77 23.56 -6.93
N TRP A 386 21.13 22.39 -6.84
CA TRP A 386 21.51 21.37 -5.87
C TRP A 386 22.82 20.67 -6.24
N GLN A 387 23.57 20.26 -5.22
CA GLN A 387 24.77 19.46 -5.41
C GLN A 387 24.37 18.00 -5.65
N VAL A 388 24.61 17.51 -6.87
CA VAL A 388 24.28 16.14 -7.28
C VAL A 388 25.53 15.50 -7.90
N PRO A 389 26.08 14.43 -7.29
CA PRO A 389 27.27 13.76 -7.82
C PRO A 389 26.95 13.00 -9.11
N GLU A 390 27.99 12.71 -9.89
CA GLU A 390 27.90 11.88 -11.10
C GLU A 390 27.95 10.39 -10.73
N VAL A 391 27.05 9.98 -9.83
CA VAL A 391 26.80 8.60 -9.45
C VAL A 391 25.38 8.26 -9.87
N TYR A 392 25.26 7.32 -10.80
CA TYR A 392 24.01 6.99 -11.46
C TYR A 392 23.63 5.53 -11.29
N GLY A 393 22.33 5.28 -11.25
CA GLY A 393 21.74 3.96 -11.31
C GLY A 393 20.50 3.85 -10.42
N ASP A 394 19.51 3.10 -10.89
CA ASP A 394 18.41 2.67 -10.03
C ASP A 394 18.94 1.59 -9.07
N PRO A 395 18.78 1.73 -7.73
CA PRO A 395 19.30 0.76 -6.78
C PRO A 395 18.75 -0.65 -6.95
N ALA A 396 17.60 -0.82 -7.61
CA ALA A 396 17.09 -2.15 -7.99
C ALA A 396 18.07 -2.95 -8.88
N LEU A 397 19.03 -2.30 -9.54
CA LEU A 397 20.13 -2.97 -10.25
C LEU A 397 21.06 -3.76 -9.31
N LEU A 398 21.08 -3.43 -8.01
CA LEU A 398 21.91 -4.11 -7.01
C LEU A 398 21.25 -5.36 -6.42
N LEU A 399 19.97 -5.63 -6.75
CA LEU A 399 19.23 -6.79 -6.22
C LEU A 399 19.99 -8.13 -6.29
N PRO A 400 20.72 -8.47 -7.37
CA PRO A 400 21.44 -9.74 -7.46
C PRO A 400 22.51 -9.96 -6.38
N ARG A 401 22.94 -8.92 -5.65
CA ARG A 401 23.87 -9.06 -4.52
C ARG A 401 23.25 -9.74 -3.30
N TRP A 402 21.92 -9.73 -3.18
CA TRP A 402 21.21 -10.25 -2.00
C TRP A 402 20.08 -11.22 -2.34
N TYR A 403 19.46 -11.10 -3.51
CA TYR A 403 18.33 -11.94 -3.88
C TYR A 403 18.71 -12.92 -4.99
N THR A 404 18.64 -14.21 -4.67
CA THR A 404 18.74 -15.29 -5.66
C THR A 404 17.32 -15.72 -6.07
N PRO A 405 16.96 -15.62 -7.36
CA PRO A 405 15.63 -16.00 -7.83
C PRO A 405 15.31 -17.47 -7.54
N ARG A 406 14.07 -17.72 -7.14
CA ARG A 406 13.53 -19.08 -7.00
C ARG A 406 12.93 -19.55 -8.33
N PRO A 407 12.75 -20.87 -8.51
CA PRO A 407 12.02 -21.38 -9.67
C PRO A 407 10.62 -20.76 -9.79
N ALA A 408 10.26 -20.30 -10.99
CA ALA A 408 8.95 -19.77 -11.35
C ALA A 408 8.42 -20.50 -12.61
N PRO A 409 7.88 -21.72 -12.46
CA PRO A 409 7.48 -22.58 -13.57
C PRO A 409 6.51 -21.93 -14.58
N GLU A 410 5.66 -21.03 -14.13
CA GLU A 410 4.68 -20.31 -14.94
C GLU A 410 5.30 -19.43 -16.03
N SER A 411 6.53 -18.96 -15.80
CA SER A 411 7.27 -18.00 -16.63
C SER A 411 8.57 -18.56 -17.21
N ALA A 412 9.03 -19.69 -16.68
CA ALA A 412 10.29 -20.34 -17.06
C ALA A 412 10.37 -20.60 -18.57
N GLY A 413 11.36 -19.99 -19.23
CA GLY A 413 11.61 -20.16 -20.67
C GLY A 413 10.61 -19.47 -21.60
N LYS A 414 9.63 -18.74 -21.05
CA LYS A 414 8.60 -18.02 -21.82
C LYS A 414 9.02 -16.58 -22.13
N VAL A 415 8.27 -15.96 -23.03
CA VAL A 415 8.26 -14.49 -23.17
C VAL A 415 7.40 -13.91 -22.05
N VAL A 416 7.98 -13.05 -21.22
CA VAL A 416 7.23 -12.41 -20.13
C VAL A 416 6.87 -10.99 -20.51
N VAL A 417 5.58 -10.71 -20.63
CA VAL A 417 5.07 -9.36 -20.83
C VAL A 417 4.82 -8.74 -19.46
N VAL A 418 5.43 -7.59 -19.18
CA VAL A 418 5.32 -6.86 -17.90
C VAL A 418 4.55 -5.56 -18.14
N PRO A 419 3.20 -5.61 -18.14
CA PRO A 419 2.41 -4.40 -18.29
C PRO A 419 2.53 -3.52 -17.04
N HIS A 420 2.66 -2.21 -17.25
CA HIS A 420 2.34 -1.27 -16.17
C HIS A 420 0.90 -1.51 -15.71
N TYR A 421 0.58 -1.30 -14.42
CA TYR A 421 -0.75 -1.61 -13.88
C TYR A 421 -1.90 -0.91 -14.64
N MET A 422 -1.64 0.27 -15.23
CA MET A 422 -2.62 0.99 -16.08
C MET A 422 -2.88 0.28 -17.41
N HIS A 423 -1.93 -0.47 -17.95
CA HIS A 423 -2.03 -1.21 -19.21
C HIS A 423 -2.49 -2.65 -19.01
N LYS A 424 -2.52 -3.17 -17.77
CA LYS A 424 -2.86 -4.58 -17.46
C LYS A 424 -4.13 -5.05 -18.19
N HIS A 425 -5.18 -4.24 -18.18
CA HIS A 425 -6.46 -4.53 -18.83
C HIS A 425 -6.38 -4.78 -20.35
N LEU A 426 -5.33 -4.30 -21.02
CA LEU A 426 -5.10 -4.53 -22.45
C LEU A 426 -4.63 -5.96 -22.74
N PHE A 427 -4.15 -6.66 -21.71
CA PHE A 427 -3.61 -8.02 -21.80
C PHE A 427 -4.53 -9.07 -21.15
N ASP A 428 -5.71 -8.68 -20.65
CA ASP A 428 -6.65 -9.57 -19.93
C ASP A 428 -7.15 -10.75 -20.80
N ARG A 429 -7.11 -10.61 -22.13
CA ARG A 429 -7.57 -11.62 -23.10
C ARG A 429 -6.44 -12.36 -23.79
N PHE A 430 -5.19 -12.13 -23.36
CA PHE A 430 -4.04 -12.71 -24.01
C PHE A 430 -3.73 -14.10 -23.44
N GLU A 431 -4.00 -15.14 -24.21
CA GLU A 431 -3.61 -16.52 -23.89
C GLU A 431 -2.75 -17.07 -25.02
N ALA A 432 -1.48 -17.36 -24.72
CA ALA A 432 -0.58 -18.09 -25.61
C ALA A 432 0.40 -18.92 -24.79
N ASP A 433 0.67 -20.16 -25.21
CA ASP A 433 1.46 -21.13 -24.43
C ASP A 433 2.88 -20.61 -24.09
N ASP A 434 3.50 -19.90 -25.03
CA ASP A 434 4.87 -19.36 -24.93
C ASP A 434 4.96 -17.95 -24.33
N VAL A 435 3.85 -17.36 -23.91
CA VAL A 435 3.79 -16.01 -23.36
C VAL A 435 3.17 -16.03 -21.96
N PHE A 436 3.77 -15.28 -21.04
CA PHE A 436 3.26 -15.09 -19.70
C PHE A 436 3.05 -13.60 -19.42
N VAL A 437 1.83 -13.20 -19.11
CA VAL A 437 1.51 -11.82 -18.71
C VAL A 437 1.69 -11.71 -17.19
N LEU A 438 2.70 -10.96 -16.79
CA LEU A 438 3.07 -10.78 -15.39
C LEU A 438 2.18 -9.75 -14.71
N ASP A 439 1.75 -10.05 -13.48
CA ASP A 439 1.03 -9.10 -12.65
C ASP A 439 1.99 -8.31 -11.73
N VAL A 440 2.23 -7.05 -12.06
CA VAL A 440 3.10 -6.15 -11.29
C VAL A 440 2.59 -5.84 -9.87
N GLN A 441 1.36 -6.25 -9.55
CA GLN A 441 0.77 -6.12 -8.21
C GLN A 441 1.13 -7.29 -7.28
N GLN A 442 1.82 -8.32 -7.77
CA GLN A 442 2.40 -9.39 -6.95
C GLN A 442 3.53 -8.84 -6.06
N GLY A 443 3.96 -9.65 -5.06
CA GLY A 443 5.11 -9.30 -4.22
C GLY A 443 6.42 -9.20 -5.01
N PRO A 444 7.39 -8.39 -4.52
CA PRO A 444 8.66 -8.16 -5.21
C PRO A 444 9.40 -9.46 -5.51
N GLU A 445 9.40 -10.42 -4.59
CA GLU A 445 10.06 -11.70 -4.79
C GLU A 445 9.39 -12.52 -5.89
N VAL A 446 8.04 -12.52 -5.98
CA VAL A 446 7.30 -13.22 -7.04
C VAL A 446 7.62 -12.62 -8.41
N VAL A 447 7.56 -11.29 -8.53
CA VAL A 447 7.81 -10.60 -9.80
C VAL A 447 9.26 -10.78 -10.24
N VAL A 448 10.22 -10.66 -9.32
CA VAL A 448 11.64 -10.87 -9.63
C VAL A 448 11.90 -12.31 -10.06
N ASP A 449 11.34 -13.32 -9.35
CA ASP A 449 11.45 -14.73 -9.73
C ASP A 449 10.94 -14.96 -11.16
N GLN A 450 9.79 -14.38 -11.51
CA GLN A 450 9.18 -14.53 -12.82
C GLN A 450 9.94 -13.81 -13.94
N ILE A 451 10.47 -12.62 -13.67
CA ILE A 451 11.31 -11.90 -14.63
C ILE A 451 12.61 -12.65 -14.88
N ALA A 452 13.29 -13.12 -13.83
CA ALA A 452 14.57 -13.81 -13.94
C ALA A 452 14.46 -15.18 -14.63
N ALA A 453 13.31 -15.85 -14.53
CA ALA A 453 13.06 -17.12 -15.21
C ALA A 453 12.69 -16.98 -16.70
N ALA A 454 12.42 -15.76 -17.17
CA ALA A 454 11.97 -15.48 -18.53
C ALA A 454 13.09 -15.71 -19.56
N ARG A 455 12.70 -16.12 -20.78
CA ARG A 455 13.59 -16.10 -21.95
C ARG A 455 13.86 -14.67 -22.43
N ALA A 456 12.84 -13.82 -22.37
CA ALA A 456 12.91 -12.40 -22.71
C ALA A 456 11.76 -11.64 -22.03
N VAL A 457 11.96 -10.35 -21.77
CA VAL A 457 10.96 -9.47 -21.15
C VAL A 457 10.48 -8.41 -22.13
N ILE A 458 9.18 -8.16 -22.18
CA ILE A 458 8.60 -7.05 -22.94
C ILE A 458 7.81 -6.19 -21.97
N SER A 459 8.29 -4.99 -21.65
CA SER A 459 7.81 -4.25 -20.49
C SER A 459 7.38 -2.83 -20.81
N SER A 460 6.18 -2.47 -20.36
CA SER A 460 5.75 -1.06 -20.24
C SER A 460 5.93 -0.51 -18.81
N SER A 461 6.46 -1.33 -17.90
CA SER A 461 6.90 -0.92 -16.56
C SER A 461 8.40 -0.63 -16.54
N LEU A 462 8.81 0.53 -16.01
CA LEU A 462 10.24 0.86 -15.86
C LEU A 462 10.97 -0.20 -15.03
N HIS A 463 10.44 -0.56 -13.86
CA HIS A 463 11.08 -1.57 -13.01
C HIS A 463 11.09 -2.96 -13.63
N GLY A 464 10.20 -3.26 -14.59
CA GLY A 464 10.31 -4.49 -15.37
C GLY A 464 11.59 -4.53 -16.21
N LEU A 465 11.98 -3.40 -16.80
CA LEU A 465 13.25 -3.26 -17.54
C LEU A 465 14.47 -3.24 -16.61
N VAL A 466 14.38 -2.53 -15.49
CA VAL A 466 15.48 -2.45 -14.50
C VAL A 466 15.79 -3.82 -13.92
N VAL A 467 14.77 -4.60 -13.53
CA VAL A 467 14.97 -5.95 -12.99
C VAL A 467 15.46 -6.91 -14.09
N ALA A 468 14.95 -6.81 -15.32
CA ALA A 468 15.48 -7.60 -16.42
C ALA A 468 16.98 -7.34 -16.66
N GLN A 469 17.41 -6.07 -16.66
CA GLN A 469 18.83 -5.69 -16.73
C GLN A 469 19.63 -6.29 -15.57
N ALA A 470 19.13 -6.19 -14.34
CA ALA A 470 19.82 -6.68 -13.15
C ALA A 470 20.09 -8.20 -13.20
N TYR A 471 19.15 -8.98 -13.73
CA TYR A 471 19.28 -10.44 -13.83
C TYR A 471 19.76 -10.94 -15.21
N GLY A 472 20.19 -10.04 -16.09
CA GLY A 472 20.75 -10.41 -17.40
C GLY A 472 19.74 -10.97 -18.39
N VAL A 473 18.47 -10.59 -18.26
CA VAL A 473 17.39 -11.04 -19.14
C VAL A 473 17.20 -10.03 -20.29
N PRO A 474 17.29 -10.46 -21.57
CA PRO A 474 17.04 -9.58 -22.71
C PRO A 474 15.64 -8.96 -22.63
N SER A 475 15.53 -7.67 -22.94
CA SER A 475 14.27 -6.95 -22.85
C SER A 475 13.97 -6.01 -24.02
N THR A 476 12.68 -5.73 -24.20
CA THR A 476 12.15 -4.72 -25.11
C THR A 476 11.29 -3.73 -24.33
N TRP A 477 11.58 -2.44 -24.46
CA TRP A 477 10.74 -1.37 -23.96
C TRP A 477 9.47 -1.28 -24.81
N LEU A 478 8.33 -1.56 -24.18
CA LEU A 478 7.03 -1.49 -24.80
C LEU A 478 6.34 -0.17 -24.47
N ARG A 479 5.95 0.56 -25.52
CA ARG A 479 5.01 1.67 -25.45
C ARG A 479 3.67 1.28 -26.05
N VAL A 480 2.59 1.74 -25.41
CA VAL A 480 1.21 1.42 -25.80
C VAL A 480 0.36 2.69 -25.81
N GLY A 481 0.11 3.22 -27.00
CA GLY A 481 -0.83 4.30 -27.31
C GLY A 481 -0.69 5.60 -26.53
N ASP A 482 -1.78 6.40 -26.53
CA ASP A 482 -1.91 7.71 -25.87
C ASP A 482 -2.25 7.62 -24.37
N VAL A 483 -2.30 6.41 -23.78
CA VAL A 483 -2.47 6.24 -22.33
C VAL A 483 -1.17 6.67 -21.65
N ARG A 484 -1.01 7.99 -21.49
CA ARG A 484 0.20 8.59 -20.95
C ARG A 484 0.42 8.08 -19.53
N LEU A 485 1.42 7.22 -19.37
CA LEU A 485 2.01 6.96 -18.06
C LEU A 485 2.40 8.30 -17.44
N HIS A 486 2.19 8.45 -16.14
CA HIS A 486 2.70 9.61 -15.42
C HIS A 486 4.22 9.70 -15.68
N GLY A 487 4.68 10.85 -16.20
CA GLY A 487 6.07 11.07 -16.58
C GLY A 487 6.43 10.92 -18.06
N ASP A 488 5.51 10.45 -18.90
CA ASP A 488 5.77 10.20 -20.33
C ASP A 488 7.00 9.28 -20.55
N ARG A 489 7.82 9.55 -21.58
CA ARG A 489 9.09 8.85 -21.87
C ARG A 489 10.22 9.19 -20.89
N PHE A 490 10.14 10.30 -20.15
CA PHE A 490 11.29 10.86 -19.42
C PHE A 490 11.95 9.87 -18.47
N LYS A 491 11.17 9.18 -17.63
CA LYS A 491 11.74 8.24 -16.63
C LYS A 491 12.47 7.05 -17.26
N PHE A 492 12.07 6.66 -18.47
CA PHE A 492 12.71 5.60 -19.23
C PHE A 492 14.00 6.11 -19.87
N GLU A 493 13.95 7.26 -20.54
CA GLU A 493 15.15 7.88 -21.13
C GLU A 493 16.19 8.24 -20.08
N ASP A 494 15.76 8.70 -18.90
CA ASP A 494 16.64 8.94 -17.75
C ASP A 494 17.34 7.66 -17.31
N TYR A 495 16.61 6.54 -17.17
CA TYR A 495 17.22 5.24 -16.91
C TYR A 495 18.14 4.79 -18.05
N PHE A 496 17.78 5.03 -19.32
CA PHE A 496 18.63 4.65 -20.44
C PHE A 496 19.95 5.41 -20.53
N THR A 497 20.14 6.49 -19.75
CA THR A 497 21.46 7.12 -19.60
C THR A 497 22.48 6.22 -18.89
N VAL A 498 22.04 5.19 -18.16
CA VAL A 498 22.92 4.24 -17.44
C VAL A 498 23.12 2.91 -18.15
N VAL A 499 22.66 2.79 -19.40
CA VAL A 499 22.92 1.64 -20.29
C VAL A 499 23.29 2.14 -21.69
N GLU A 500 23.73 1.24 -22.57
CA GLU A 500 23.95 1.53 -23.99
C GLU A 500 22.63 1.80 -24.71
N ARG A 501 22.26 3.08 -24.85
CA ARG A 501 20.95 3.51 -25.40
C ARG A 501 20.68 2.96 -26.80
N GLU A 502 21.71 2.81 -27.61
CA GLU A 502 21.67 2.29 -28.98
C GLU A 502 21.30 0.80 -29.05
N GLU A 503 21.49 0.06 -27.95
CA GLU A 503 21.17 -1.36 -27.84
C GLU A 503 19.78 -1.61 -27.22
N VAL A 504 19.11 -0.57 -26.72
CA VAL A 504 17.77 -0.67 -26.16
C VAL A 504 16.76 -0.99 -27.26
N SER A 505 16.15 -2.16 -27.17
CA SER A 505 15.06 -2.57 -28.06
C SER A 505 13.77 -1.84 -27.67
N GLU A 506 13.08 -1.28 -28.65
CA GLU A 506 11.87 -0.48 -28.45
C GLU A 506 10.76 -0.97 -29.39
N LEU A 507 9.54 -1.05 -28.85
CA LEU A 507 8.34 -1.34 -29.60
C LEU A 507 7.26 -0.32 -29.22
N ASP A 508 6.70 0.35 -30.23
CA ASP A 508 5.63 1.34 -30.08
C ASP A 508 4.38 0.84 -30.80
N LEU A 509 3.27 0.73 -30.07
CA LEU A 509 2.03 0.16 -30.57
C LEU A 509 0.84 1.08 -30.29
N GLY A 510 -0.15 1.08 -31.18
CA GLY A 510 -1.51 1.52 -30.85
C GLY A 510 -2.13 0.59 -29.80
N VAL A 511 -3.17 1.07 -29.10
CA VAL A 511 -3.89 0.24 -28.10
C VAL A 511 -4.59 -0.93 -28.81
N GLU A 512 -5.14 -0.66 -29.98
CA GLU A 512 -5.82 -1.58 -30.88
C GLU A 512 -4.92 -2.69 -31.40
N ASP A 513 -3.61 -2.43 -31.55
CA ASP A 513 -2.66 -3.38 -32.14
C ASP A 513 -2.15 -4.42 -31.13
N VAL A 514 -2.32 -4.17 -29.82
CA VAL A 514 -1.76 -5.02 -28.74
C VAL A 514 -2.20 -6.47 -28.87
N ALA A 515 -3.45 -6.71 -29.27
CA ALA A 515 -4.03 -8.05 -29.36
C ALA A 515 -3.45 -8.88 -30.52
N ASP A 516 -2.98 -8.23 -31.58
CA ASP A 516 -2.54 -8.87 -32.82
C ASP A 516 -1.00 -9.04 -32.89
N VAL A 517 -0.29 -8.63 -31.84
CA VAL A 517 1.18 -8.69 -31.78
C VAL A 517 1.66 -10.12 -31.59
N ASP A 518 2.57 -10.55 -32.46
CA ASP A 518 3.39 -11.74 -32.25
C ASP A 518 4.52 -11.45 -31.25
N TRP A 519 4.23 -11.62 -29.96
CA TRP A 519 5.19 -11.38 -28.88
C TRP A 519 6.41 -12.29 -28.94
N VAL A 520 6.30 -13.48 -29.52
CA VAL A 520 7.44 -14.39 -29.71
C VAL A 520 8.42 -13.82 -30.73
N ARG A 521 7.90 -13.26 -31.83
CA ARG A 521 8.71 -12.54 -32.82
C ARG A 521 9.32 -11.27 -32.24
N VAL A 522 8.59 -10.50 -31.44
CA VAL A 522 9.14 -9.32 -30.74
C VAL A 522 10.28 -9.74 -29.80
N ALA A 523 10.10 -10.82 -29.04
CA ALA A 523 11.10 -11.34 -28.12
C ALA A 523 12.40 -11.81 -28.81
N ALA A 524 12.33 -12.31 -30.05
CA ALA A 524 13.52 -12.63 -30.84
C ALA A 524 14.38 -11.38 -31.16
N GLY A 525 13.75 -10.19 -31.14
CA GLY A 525 14.40 -8.89 -31.30
C GLY A 525 14.92 -8.30 -29.99
N ALA A 526 14.56 -8.84 -28.82
CA ALA A 526 14.97 -8.30 -27.53
C ALA A 526 16.50 -8.33 -27.35
N ARG A 527 17.02 -7.38 -26.55
CA ARG A 527 18.45 -7.24 -26.28
C ARG A 527 18.70 -7.03 -24.80
N LEU A 528 19.88 -7.40 -24.33
CA LEU A 528 20.40 -6.98 -23.03
C LEU A 528 21.40 -5.86 -23.31
N PRO A 529 21.03 -4.58 -23.15
CA PRO A 529 21.94 -3.47 -23.39
C PRO A 529 23.18 -3.54 -22.49
N GLY A 530 24.32 -3.12 -23.03
CA GLY A 530 25.55 -2.92 -22.26
C GLY A 530 25.31 -2.00 -21.07
N SER A 531 25.92 -2.32 -19.93
CA SER A 531 25.79 -1.52 -18.71
C SER A 531 26.76 -0.33 -18.73
N ARG A 532 26.26 0.86 -18.38
CA ARG A 532 27.10 2.05 -18.11
C ARG A 532 27.15 2.42 -16.62
N PHE A 533 26.45 1.69 -15.75
CA PHE A 533 26.51 1.91 -14.30
C PHE A 533 27.61 1.08 -13.65
N ASP A 534 28.11 1.58 -12.51
CA ASP A 534 29.06 0.91 -11.65
C ASP A 534 28.35 0.50 -10.35
N ALA A 535 28.19 -0.83 -10.17
CA ALA A 535 27.46 -1.40 -9.05
C ALA A 535 28.14 -1.13 -7.71
N ASP A 536 29.47 -1.17 -7.66
CA ASP A 536 30.23 -0.89 -6.44
C ASP A 536 30.13 0.58 -6.10
N ARG A 537 30.32 1.46 -7.09
CA ARG A 537 30.20 2.91 -6.87
C ARG A 537 28.79 3.33 -6.44
N LEU A 538 27.74 2.70 -6.97
CA LEU A 538 26.36 2.97 -6.54
C LEU A 538 26.12 2.51 -5.09
N LEU A 539 26.66 1.34 -4.71
CA LEU A 539 26.57 0.81 -3.35
C LEU A 539 27.40 1.64 -2.35
N ASP A 540 28.62 2.03 -2.71
CA ASP A 540 29.50 2.89 -1.89
C ASP A 540 28.90 4.27 -1.66
N ALA A 541 28.03 4.72 -2.58
CA ALA A 541 27.26 5.95 -2.43
C ALA A 541 26.01 5.79 -1.55
N PHE A 542 25.72 4.62 -0.99
CA PHE A 542 24.62 4.46 -0.03
C PHE A 542 24.84 5.39 1.17
N PRO A 543 23.88 6.28 1.50
CA PRO A 543 24.07 7.27 2.54
C PRO A 543 24.05 6.61 3.93
N HIS A 544 24.66 7.28 4.91
CA HIS A 544 24.48 6.90 6.31
C HIS A 544 23.01 7.08 6.73
N VAL A 545 22.44 6.02 7.32
CA VAL A 545 21.03 5.93 7.74
C VAL A 545 20.85 5.35 9.11
#